data_AF-A0A1Q4AB41-F1
#
_entry.id   AF-A0A1Q4AB41-F1
#
_cell.length_a   1.000
_cell.length_b   1.000
_cell.length_c   1.000
_cell.angle_alpha   90.00
_cell.angle_beta   90.00
_cell.angle_gamma   90.00
#
_symmetry.space_group_name_H-M   'P 1'
#
loop_
_entity.id
_entity.type
_entity.pdbx_description
1 polymer ?
#
loop_
_entity_poly.entity_id
_entity_poly.type
_entity_poly.pdbx_seq_one_letter_code
_entity_poly.pdbx_strand_id
1 'polypeptide(L)' 'MLTIPREFSRPSPEEAIARPFASAMRHAAAVREESVANRLIAAAERSSDVEAWISRQIKAGCRPSEILAELEASDA' A
#
# COMPACT_ATOMS: atom_id res chain seq x y z
N MET A 1 17.22 1.91 -40.12
CA MET A 1 17.01 3.26 -39.53
C MET A 1 15.66 3.25 -38.85
N LEU A 2 15.59 3.24 -37.52
CA LEU A 2 14.34 3.32 -36.76
C LEU A 2 14.06 4.80 -36.46
N THR A 3 13.08 5.38 -37.17
CA THR A 3 12.56 6.73 -36.88
C THR A 3 11.60 6.61 -35.70
N ILE A 4 12.03 7.06 -34.52
CA ILE A 4 11.15 7.20 -33.35
C ILE A 4 10.64 8.64 -33.35
N PRO A 5 9.34 8.91 -33.58
CA PRO A 5 8.78 10.23 -33.34
C PRO A 5 8.73 10.45 -31.82
N ARG A 6 9.73 11.16 -31.29
CA ARG A 6 9.74 11.62 -29.90
C ARG A 6 8.92 12.91 -29.80
N GLU A 7 7.60 12.78 -29.89
CA GLU A 7 6.71 13.80 -29.33
C GLU A 7 6.72 13.64 -27.80
N PHE A 8 7.84 14.01 -27.19
CA PHE A 8 7.90 14.27 -25.75
C PHE A 8 7.18 15.60 -25.52
N SER A 9 5.86 15.56 -25.39
CA SER A 9 5.12 16.69 -24.84
C SER A 9 5.70 16.97 -23.45
N ARG A 10 6.32 18.14 -23.30
CA ARG A 10 6.77 18.59 -21.99
C ARG A 10 5.53 18.71 -21.10
N PRO A 11 5.57 18.21 -19.85
CA PRO A 11 4.45 18.38 -18.94
C PRO A 11 4.15 19.88 -18.82
N SER A 12 2.87 20.23 -18.69
CA SER A 12 2.48 21.62 -18.46
C SER A 12 3.14 22.12 -17.16
N PRO A 13 3.32 23.46 -16.99
CA PRO A 13 3.86 24.00 -15.74
C PRO A 13 3.09 23.52 -14.51
N GLU A 14 1.76 23.38 -14.62
CA GLU A 14 0.90 22.84 -13.55
C GLU A 14 1.22 21.38 -13.23
N GLU A 15 1.36 20.53 -14.25
CA GLU A 15 1.76 19.13 -14.07
C GLU A 15 3.16 18.99 -13.48
N ALA A 16 4.11 19.83 -13.90
CA ALA A 16 5.46 19.85 -13.37
C ALA A 16 5.49 20.21 -11.88
N ILE A 17 4.64 21.16 -11.45
CA ILE A 17 4.47 21.58 -10.05
C ILE A 17 3.73 20.51 -9.21
N ALA A 18 2.77 19.79 -9.79
CA ALA A 18 2.00 18.76 -9.09
C ALA A 18 2.76 17.43 -8.90
N ARG A 19 3.78 17.15 -9.72
CA ARG A 19 4.59 15.91 -9.66
C ARG A 19 5.26 15.65 -8.30
N PRO A 20 5.93 16.64 -7.65
CA PRO A 20 6.46 16.47 -6.30
C PRO A 20 5.40 16.08 -5.28
N PHE A 21 4.23 16.72 -5.31
CA PHE A 21 3.13 16.43 -4.40
C PHE A 21 2.58 15.01 -4.61
N ALA A 22 2.31 14.63 -5.86
CA ALA A 22 1.85 13.27 -6.17
C ALA A 22 2.87 12.20 -5.75
N SER A 23 4.18 12.48 -5.85
CA SER A 23 5.23 11.59 -5.36
C SER A 23 5.24 11.49 -3.84
N ALA A 24 5.09 12.61 -3.13
CA ALA A 24 5.00 12.62 -1.68
C ALA A 24 3.80 11.83 -1.16
N MET A 25 2.63 11.97 -1.82
CA MET A 25 1.43 11.19 -1.47
C MET A 25 1.62 9.69 -1.67
N ARG A 26 2.28 9.27 -2.76
CA ARG A 26 2.63 7.86 -2.98
C ARG A 26 3.61 7.34 -1.92
N HIS A 27 4.60 8.14 -1.54
CA HIS A 27 5.54 7.77 -0.48
C HIS A 27 4.82 7.62 0.87
N ALA A 28 3.96 8.58 1.23
CA ALA A 28 3.16 8.51 2.45
C ALA A 28 2.24 7.28 2.48
N ALA A 29 1.62 6.93 1.34
CA ALA A 29 0.82 5.71 1.22
C ALA A 29 1.68 4.45 1.44
N ALA A 30 2.86 4.36 0.82
CA ALA A 30 3.77 3.23 1.00
C ALA A 30 4.25 3.07 2.45
N VAL A 31 4.61 4.18 3.12
CA VAL A 31 5.01 4.17 4.54
C VAL A 31 3.85 3.70 5.43
N ARG A 32 2.62 4.11 5.13
CA ARG A 32 1.42 3.64 5.83
C ARG A 32 1.21 2.14 5.62
N GLU A 33 1.35 1.64 4.40
CA GLU A 33 1.22 0.22 4.09
C GLU A 33 2.29 -0.63 4.81
N GLU A 34 3.53 -0.14 4.87
CA GLU A 34 4.61 -0.77 5.65
C GLU A 34 4.26 -0.83 7.16
N SER A 35 3.68 0.25 7.70
CA SER A 35 3.20 0.27 9.09
C SER A 35 2.10 -0.77 9.33
N VAL A 36 1.16 -0.93 8.40
CA VAL A 36 0.08 -1.95 8.50
C VAL A 36 0.66 -3.36 8.46
N ALA A 37 1.59 -3.63 7.53
CA ALA A 37 2.22 -4.94 7.40
C ALA A 37 2.96 -5.32 8.69
N ASN A 38 3.74 -4.41 9.27
CA ASN A 38 4.46 -4.64 10.52
C ASN A 38 3.52 -4.99 11.69
N ARG A 39 2.35 -4.35 11.77
CA ARG A 39 1.36 -4.63 12.81
C ARG A 39 0.71 -6.01 12.64
N LEU A 40 0.42 -6.42 11.40
CA LEU A 40 -0.10 -7.76 11.11
C LEU A 40 0.94 -8.85 11.42
N ILE A 41 2.21 -8.64 11.08
CA ILE A 41 3.31 -9.56 11.43
C ILE A 41 3.40 -9.70 12.96
N ALA A 42 3.45 -8.58 13.67
CA ALA A 42 3.51 -8.58 15.12
C ALA A 42 2.29 -9.22 15.80
N ALA A 43 1.13 -9.25 15.13
CA ALA A 43 -0.06 -9.96 15.61
C ALA A 43 0.02 -11.47 15.33
N ALA A 44 0.47 -11.86 14.13
CA ALA A 44 0.68 -13.24 13.75
C ALA A 44 1.70 -13.94 14.66
N GLU A 45 2.79 -13.25 15.04
CA GLU A 45 3.80 -13.78 15.95
C GLU A 45 3.26 -14.11 17.36
N ARG A 46 2.13 -13.51 17.77
CA ARG A 46 1.53 -13.76 19.09
C ARG A 46 0.68 -15.02 19.14
N SER A 47 0.13 -15.47 18.01
CA SER A 47 -0.79 -16.61 17.97
C SER A 47 -0.87 -17.25 16.58
N SER A 48 -0.68 -18.57 16.54
CA SER A 48 -0.83 -19.36 15.32
C SER A 48 -2.25 -19.32 14.74
N ASP A 49 -3.27 -19.14 15.59
CA ASP A 49 -4.66 -19.03 15.14
C ASP A 49 -4.89 -17.69 14.43
N VAL A 50 -4.27 -16.62 14.94
CA VAL A 50 -4.30 -15.29 14.32
C VAL A 50 -3.54 -15.30 12.99
N GLU A 51 -2.36 -15.92 12.94
CA GLU A 51 -1.60 -16.10 11.69
C GLU A 51 -2.42 -16.86 10.63
N ALA A 52 -3.07 -17.96 11.03
CA ALA A 52 -3.90 -18.75 10.12
C ALA A 52 -5.11 -17.96 9.62
N TRP A 53 -5.72 -17.13 10.47
CA TRP A 53 -6.82 -16.24 10.08
C TRP A 53 -6.35 -15.15 9.12
N ILE A 54 -5.27 -14.42 9.42
CA ILE A 54 -4.68 -13.39 8.53
C ILE A 54 -4.37 -14.00 7.16
N SER A 55 -3.76 -15.18 7.14
CA SER A 55 -3.43 -15.90 5.91
C SER A 55 -4.64 -16.24 5.05
N ARG A 56 -5.79 -16.57 5.66
CA ARG A 56 -7.04 -16.81 4.93
C ARG A 56 -7.59 -15.53 4.32
N GLN A 57 -7.54 -14.41 5.04
CA GLN A 57 -8.02 -13.12 4.52
C GLN A 57 -7.18 -12.62 3.35
N ILE A 58 -5.84 -12.76 3.43
CA ILE A 58 -4.94 -12.41 2.31
C ILE A 58 -5.27 -13.27 1.08
N LYS A 59 -5.48 -14.58 1.25
CA LYS A 59 -5.89 -15.48 0.15
C LYS A 59 -7.26 -15.13 -0.42
N ALA A 60 -8.15 -14.57 0.37
CA ALA A 60 -9.45 -14.06 -0.07
C ALA A 60 -9.37 -12.71 -0.80
N GLY A 61 -8.19 -12.08 -0.85
CA GLY A 61 -7.98 -10.80 -1.53
C GLY A 61 -8.32 -9.57 -0.67
N CYS A 62 -8.52 -9.75 0.64
CA CYS A 62 -8.75 -8.63 1.56
C CYS A 62 -7.51 -7.75 1.66
N ARG A 63 -7.70 -6.43 1.78
CA ARG A 63 -6.58 -5.50 1.91
C ARG A 63 -5.98 -5.60 3.30
N PRO A 64 -4.64 -5.50 3.45
CA PRO A 64 -3.99 -5.52 4.77
C PRO A 64 -4.60 -4.54 5.78
N SER A 65 -5.01 -3.35 5.33
CA SER A 65 -5.64 -2.36 6.22
C SER A 65 -7.03 -2.76 6.71
N GLU A 66 -7.78 -3.53 5.93
CA GLU A 66 -9.10 -4.05 6.31
C GLU A 66 -8.95 -5.18 7.33
N ILE A 67 -8.01 -6.09 7.07
CA ILE A 67 -7.65 -7.19 7.98
C ILE A 67 -7.24 -6.64 9.34
N LEU A 68 -6.39 -5.61 9.35
CA LEU A 68 -5.93 -4.99 10.59
C LEU A 68 -7.08 -4.31 11.36
N ALA A 69 -7.99 -3.64 10.65
CA ALA A 69 -9.15 -3.00 11.28
C ALA A 69 -10.11 -4.03 11.92
N GLU A 70 -10.33 -5.17 11.26
CA GLU A 70 -11.17 -6.25 11.80
C GLU A 70 -10.52 -6.93 13.01
N LEU A 71 -9.20 -7.11 12.97
CA LEU A 71 -8.43 -7.64 14.10
C LEU A 71 -8.54 -6.70 15.32
N GLU A 72 -8.35 -5.39 15.11
CA GLU A 72 -8.49 -4.38 16.17
C GLU A 72 -9.91 -4.29 16.74
N ALA A 73 -10.93 -4.49 15.89
CA ALA A 73 -12.33 -4.50 16.32
C ALA A 73 -12.70 -5.76 17.12
N SER A 74 -11.97 -6.87 16.93
CA SER A 74 -12.21 -8.13 17.64
C SER A 74 -11.48 -8.22 18.99
N ASP A 75 -10.45 -7.39 19.20
CA ASP A 75 -9.67 -7.28 20.44
C ASP A 75 -10.24 -6.22 21.41
N ALA A 76 -11.26 -5.45 21.00
CA ALA A 76 -11.92 -4.39 21.77
C ALA A 76 -13.18 -4.88 22.50
#